data_AF-A0A376TZC5-F1
#
_entry.id   AF-A0A376TZC5-F1
#
_cell.length_a   1.000
_cell.length_b   1.000
_cell.length_c   1.000
_cell.angle_alpha   90.00
_cell.angle_beta   90.00
_cell.angle_gamma   90.00
#
_symmetry.space_group_name_H-M   'P 1'
#
loop_
_entity.id
_entity.type
_entity.pdbx_description
1 polymer ?
#
loop_
_entity_poly.entity_id
_entity_poly.type
_entity_poly.pdbx_seq_one_letter_code
_entity_poly.pdbx_strand_id
1 'polypeptide(L)'
;MNSQGQVQMAMNGGIYDESYAPLGLYIENGQQKVALNLASGEGNFFIRPGGVFYVAGDKVGIVRLDAFKTSKEIQFAVQSGPC
;
A
#
# COMPACT_ATOMS: atom_id res chain seq x y z
N MET A 1 -7.58 -17.35 -4.39
CA MET A 1 -7.20 -18.77 -4.34
C MET A 1 -8.04 -19.53 -5.35
N ASN A 2 -7.45 -20.47 -6.10
CA ASN A 2 -8.26 -21.42 -6.86
C ASN A 2 -8.92 -22.43 -5.91
N SER A 3 -9.77 -23.31 -6.44
CA SER A 3 -10.45 -24.37 -5.68
C SER A 3 -9.51 -25.35 -4.97
N GLN A 4 -8.19 -25.26 -5.21
CA GLN A 4 -7.15 -26.09 -4.59
C GLN A 4 -6.29 -25.32 -3.58
N GLY A 5 -6.64 -24.07 -3.24
CA GLY A 5 -5.91 -23.26 -2.27
C GLY A 5 -4.59 -22.69 -2.78
N GLN A 6 -4.33 -22.73 -4.08
CA GLN A 6 -3.07 -22.26 -4.65
C GLN A 6 -3.08 -20.75 -4.87
N VAL A 7 -1.93 -20.12 -4.63
CA VAL A 7 -1.67 -18.72 -4.93
C VAL A 7 -1.57 -18.58 -6.44
N GLN A 8 -2.47 -17.78 -7.02
CA GLN A 8 -2.51 -17.53 -8.46
C GLN A 8 -1.56 -16.42 -8.89
N MET A 9 -1.26 -15.50 -7.98
CA MET A 9 -0.36 -14.39 -8.21
C MET A 9 0.23 -13.92 -6.87
N ALA A 10 1.51 -13.58 -6.91
CA ALA A 10 2.18 -12.81 -5.88
C ALA A 10 2.94 -11.67 -6.56
N MET A 11 3.06 -10.54 -5.87
CA MET A 11 3.81 -9.38 -6.33
C MET A 11 4.58 -8.80 -5.16
N ASN A 12 5.60 -7.97 -5.44
CA ASN A 12 6.24 -7.18 -4.40
C ASN A 12 5.21 -6.24 -3.73
N GLY A 13 5.41 -5.97 -2.43
CA GLY A 13 4.61 -5.01 -1.67
C GLY A 13 5.13 -3.57 -1.80
N GLY A 14 5.02 -2.82 -0.70
CA GLY A 14 5.55 -1.47 -0.57
C GLY A 14 7.08 -1.40 -0.49
N ILE A 15 7.60 -0.19 -0.31
CA ILE A 15 9.05 0.08 -0.14
C ILE A 15 9.38 0.13 1.35
N TYR A 16 10.50 -0.48 1.74
CA TYR A 16 10.95 -0.63 3.12
C TYR A 16 12.32 0.04 3.33
N ASP A 17 12.60 0.47 4.54
CA ASP A 17 13.94 0.94 4.94
C ASP A 17 14.87 -0.23 5.29
N GLU A 18 16.12 0.11 5.63
CA GLU A 18 17.16 -0.87 6.01
C GLU A 18 16.85 -1.61 7.32
N SER A 19 15.90 -1.09 8.13
CA SER A 19 15.40 -1.74 9.34
C SER A 19 14.18 -2.63 9.06
N TYR A 20 13.83 -2.84 7.80
CA TYR A 20 12.64 -3.58 7.36
C TYR A 20 11.32 -2.97 7.86
N ALA A 21 11.28 -1.66 8.08
CA ALA A 21 10.04 -0.93 8.34
C ALA A 21 9.45 -0.36 7.03
N PRO A 22 8.12 -0.39 6.84
CA PRO A 22 7.50 0.26 5.68
C PRO A 22 7.78 1.76 5.68
N LEU A 23 8.24 2.32 4.55
CA LEU A 23 8.49 3.77 4.41
C LEU A 23 7.22 4.62 4.33
N GLY A 24 6.08 4.00 3.98
CA GLY A 24 4.80 4.67 3.78
C GLY A 24 3.64 3.85 4.32
N LEU A 25 2.42 4.24 3.93
CA LEU A 25 1.19 3.61 4.41
C LEU A 25 1.27 2.08 4.38
N TYR A 26 1.00 1.47 5.53
CA TYR A 26 0.83 0.03 5.65
C TYR A 26 -0.41 -0.27 6.49
N ILE A 27 -1.42 -0.89 5.88
CA ILE A 27 -2.62 -1.42 6.54
C ILE A 27 -2.65 -2.92 6.29
N GLU A 28 -2.83 -3.70 7.36
CA GLU A 28 -2.97 -5.15 7.31
C GLU A 28 -4.08 -5.59 8.25
N ASN A 29 -5.01 -6.43 7.77
CA ASN A 29 -6.18 -6.88 8.52
C ASN A 29 -6.98 -5.72 9.15
N GLY A 30 -7.09 -4.60 8.43
CA GLY A 30 -7.78 -3.39 8.89
C GLY A 30 -7.04 -2.57 9.94
N GLN A 31 -5.84 -2.97 10.34
CA GLN A 31 -5.01 -2.22 11.27
C GLN A 31 -3.96 -1.41 10.52
N GLN A 32 -3.99 -0.09 10.72
CA GLN A 32 -2.94 0.79 10.21
C GLN A 32 -1.68 0.66 11.08
N LYS A 33 -0.64 0.08 10.49
CA LYS A 33 0.67 -0.12 11.12
C LYS A 33 1.62 1.06 10.88
N VAL A 34 1.52 1.67 9.68
CA VAL A 34 2.29 2.86 9.30
C VAL A 34 1.36 3.84 8.59
N ALA A 35 1.49 5.14 8.90
CA ALA A 35 0.68 6.19 8.31
C ALA A 35 1.08 6.50 6.86
N LEU A 36 0.17 7.14 6.11
CA LEU A 36 0.47 7.68 4.79
C LEU A 36 1.63 8.68 4.87
N ASN A 37 2.65 8.49 4.04
CA ASN A 37 3.80 9.37 3.99
C ASN A 37 3.66 10.33 2.80
N LEU A 38 3.53 11.62 3.09
CA LEU A 38 3.43 12.70 2.10
C LEU A 38 4.70 13.56 2.03
N ALA A 39 5.75 13.16 2.75
CA ALA A 39 7.01 13.88 2.75
C ALA A 39 7.64 13.90 1.36
N SER A 40 8.59 14.81 1.17
CA SER A 40 9.48 14.82 0.02
C SER A 40 10.87 14.39 0.50
N GLY A 41 11.63 13.74 -0.37
CA GLY A 41 12.92 13.14 -0.01
C GLY A 41 13.62 12.60 -1.24
N GLU A 42 14.68 11.82 -0.98
CA GLU A 42 15.51 11.22 -2.03
C GLU A 42 15.22 9.74 -2.21
N GLY A 43 15.46 9.24 -3.42
CA GLY A 43 15.26 7.83 -3.76
C GLY A 43 13.85 7.52 -4.27
N ASN A 44 13.68 6.26 -4.68
CA ASN A 44 12.53 5.83 -5.49
C ASN A 44 11.17 6.01 -4.79
N PHE A 45 11.14 6.02 -3.46
CA PHE A 45 9.89 6.19 -2.70
C PHE A 45 9.28 7.59 -2.85
N PHE A 46 10.08 8.63 -3.06
CA PHE A 46 9.59 10.02 -3.08
C PHE A 46 9.30 10.53 -4.50
N ILE A 47 9.54 9.71 -5.53
CA ILE A 47 9.22 10.03 -6.92
C ILE A 47 7.69 10.17 -7.05
N ARG A 48 7.24 11.28 -7.65
CA ARG A 48 5.82 11.58 -7.84
C ARG A 48 5.39 11.47 -9.31
N PRO A 49 4.11 11.15 -9.59
CA PRO A 49 3.04 10.89 -8.62
C PRO A 49 3.22 9.55 -7.93
N GLY A 50 2.77 9.45 -6.69
CA GLY A 50 2.70 8.18 -5.98
C GLY A 50 1.27 7.76 -5.71
N GLY A 51 1.09 6.53 -5.23
CA GLY A 51 -0.22 5.94 -5.07
C GLY A 51 -0.33 4.96 -3.92
N VAL A 52 -1.58 4.62 -3.61
CA VAL A 52 -1.95 3.58 -2.65
C VAL A 52 -2.74 2.53 -3.39
N PHE A 53 -2.24 1.30 -3.37
CA PHE A 53 -3.04 0.12 -3.67
C PHE A 53 -3.79 -0.29 -2.41
N TYR A 54 -5.10 -0.55 -2.52
CA TYR A 54 -5.92 -0.95 -1.38
C TYR A 54 -6.93 -2.05 -1.73
N VAL A 55 -7.32 -2.80 -0.70
CA VAL A 55 -8.40 -3.80 -0.72
C VAL A 55 -9.38 -3.43 0.38
N ALA A 56 -10.65 -3.26 0.02
CA ALA A 56 -11.75 -2.92 0.91
C ALA A 56 -12.99 -3.76 0.58
N GLY A 57 -13.15 -4.90 1.28
CA GLY A 57 -14.13 -5.91 0.91
C GLY A 57 -13.92 -6.39 -0.53
N ASP A 58 -14.95 -6.30 -1.36
CA ASP A 58 -14.89 -6.67 -2.77
C ASP A 58 -14.28 -5.59 -3.68
N LYS A 59 -13.93 -4.42 -3.13
CA LYS A 59 -13.32 -3.32 -3.88
C LYS A 59 -11.80 -3.39 -3.80
N VAL A 60 -11.16 -3.41 -4.96
CA VAL A 60 -9.70 -3.31 -5.10
C VAL A 60 -9.40 -2.14 -6.02
N GLY A 61 -8.41 -1.32 -5.66
CA GLY A 61 -8.10 -0.13 -6.45
C GLY A 61 -6.72 0.45 -6.18
N ILE A 62 -6.33 1.36 -7.06
CA ILE A 62 -5.17 2.23 -6.91
C ILE A 62 -5.69 3.66 -6.92
N VAL A 63 -5.22 4.48 -5.98
CA VAL A 63 -5.56 5.90 -5.90
C VAL A 63 -4.30 6.73 -5.66
N ARG A 64 -4.27 7.95 -6.19
CA ARG A 64 -3.17 8.90 -5.94
C ARG A 64 -3.06 9.25 -4.46
N LEU A 65 -1.86 9.58 -3.98
CA LEU A 65 -1.62 9.93 -2.57
C LEU A 65 -2.54 11.04 -2.04
N ASP A 66 -2.79 12.07 -2.85
CA ASP A 66 -3.63 13.23 -2.50
C ASP A 66 -5.13 12.92 -2.45
N ALA A 67 -5.56 11.84 -3.11
CA ALA A 67 -6.94 11.38 -3.12
C ALA A 67 -7.19 10.21 -2.15
N PHE A 68 -6.15 9.64 -1.54
CA PHE A 68 -6.30 8.54 -0.61
C PHE A 68 -7.02 8.99 0.67
N LYS A 69 -8.10 8.28 1.03
CA LYS A 69 -8.84 8.46 2.28
C LYS A 69 -8.93 7.12 2.98
N THR A 70 -8.44 7.05 4.21
CA THR A 70 -8.57 5.86 5.02
C THR A 70 -10.04 5.63 5.42
N SER A 71 -10.44 4.38 5.58
CA SER A 71 -11.76 4.00 6.08
C SER A 71 -11.66 2.65 6.80
N LYS A 72 -12.65 2.35 7.65
CA LYS A 72 -12.72 1.07 8.37
C LYS A 72 -12.95 -0.13 7.46
N GLU A 73 -13.35 0.10 6.21
CA GLU A 73 -13.58 -0.96 5.23
C GLU A 73 -12.28 -1.45 4.58
N ILE A 74 -11.21 -0.65 4.63
CA ILE A 74 -9.90 -1.01 4.06
C ILE A 74 -9.26 -2.08 4.94
N GLN A 75 -9.07 -3.26 4.36
CA GLN A 75 -8.45 -4.42 5.01
C GLN A 75 -6.94 -4.45 4.76
N PHE A 76 -6.51 -4.07 3.55
CA PHE A 76 -5.11 -3.99 3.17
C PHE A 76 -4.84 -2.72 2.39
N ALA A 77 -3.70 -2.09 2.65
CA ALA A 77 -3.21 -1.00 1.82
C ALA A 77 -1.68 -0.90 1.89
N VAL A 78 -1.06 -0.61 0.75
CA VAL A 78 0.37 -0.36 0.62
C VAL A 78 0.60 0.90 -0.22
N GLN A 79 1.48 1.79 0.26
CA GLN A 79 1.93 2.95 -0.51
C GLN A 79 3.10 2.58 -1.43
N SER A 80 3.02 3.02 -2.69
CA SER A 80 4.13 2.94 -3.65
C SER A 80 4.91 4.25 -3.72
N GLY A 81 6.10 4.19 -4.35
CA GLY A 81 6.84 5.36 -4.79
C GLY A 81 6.16 6.00 -6.01
N PRO A 82 6.58 5.70 -7.26
CA PRO A 82 5.82 6.11 -8.44
C PRO A 82 4.53 5.29 -8.61
N CYS A 83 3.44 5.91 -9.11
CA CYS A 83 2.23 5.23 -9.57
C CYS A 83 1.73 5.74 -10.93
#